data_AF-A0A1G8ZQE1-F1
#
_entry.id   AF-A0A1G8ZQE1-F1
#
_cell.length_a   1.000
_cell.length_b   1.000
_cell.length_c   1.000
_cell.angle_alpha   90.00
_cell.angle_beta   90.00
_cell.angle_gamma   90.00
#
_symmetry.space_group_name_H-M   'P 1'
#
loop_
_entity.id
_entity.type
_entity.pdbx_description
1 polymer ?
#
loop_
_entity_poly.entity_id
_entity_poly.type
_entity_poly.pdbx_seq_one_letter_code
_entity_poly.pdbx_strand_id
1 'polypeptide(L)'
;MTRIQQVHWELNMDYLGHPYYVSGNAIYHALGMQLEHDVHQHINASHGMFVPGQFGTFPEEHSQSGIRPYMGSALPDVESYTDLFLFRHPDHPWLLDSRPRDALNAHDIRIQSGMPALAHETIMGRPDDHRKQQQTTRWYVTAYLHADDPDLLPLGEDVLDGLQFGGKRNYGFGEVSLKDTQVRYFPTGVSSGAKASL
;
A
#
# COMPACT_ATOMS: atom_id res chain seq x y z
N MET A 1 -20.80 1.72 14.55
CA MET A 1 -20.41 1.76 13.12
C MET A 1 -18.91 1.96 13.09
N THR A 2 -18.15 1.13 12.36
CA THR A 2 -16.70 1.33 12.20
C THR A 2 -16.45 2.07 10.90
N ARG A 3 -15.76 3.21 10.96
CA ARG A 3 -15.28 3.93 9.78
C ARG A 3 -13.84 3.50 9.51
N ILE A 4 -13.58 3.03 8.30
CA ILE A 4 -12.24 2.67 7.83
C ILE A 4 -11.91 3.59 6.66
N GLN A 5 -10.73 4.21 6.70
CA GLN A 5 -10.17 4.92 5.56
C GLN A 5 -9.06 4.07 4.96
N GLN A 6 -9.26 3.60 3.73
CA GLN A 6 -8.22 2.95 2.94
C GLN A 6 -7.41 4.04 2.26
N VAL A 7 -6.09 3.99 2.40
CA VAL A 7 -5.17 4.97 1.83
C VAL A 7 -4.14 4.27 0.98
N HIS A 8 -3.82 4.87 -0.16
CA HIS A 8 -2.90 4.35 -1.15
C HIS A 8 -1.87 5.41 -1.51
N TRP A 9 -0.61 5.12 -1.26
CA TRP A 9 0.51 6.02 -1.51
C TRP A 9 1.42 5.46 -2.59
N GLU A 10 2.04 6.31 -3.39
CA GLU A 10 3.17 5.96 -4.25
C GLU A 10 4.49 6.22 -3.55
N LEU A 11 5.43 5.28 -3.61
CA LEU A 11 6.80 5.51 -3.18
C LEU A 11 7.52 6.41 -4.20
N ASN A 12 8.02 7.54 -3.73
CA ASN A 12 8.81 8.48 -4.51
C ASN A 12 10.32 8.31 -4.28
N MET A 13 10.71 7.79 -3.11
CA MET A 13 12.09 7.55 -2.75
C MET A 13 12.28 6.18 -2.11
N ASP A 14 13.51 5.65 -2.19
CA ASP A 14 13.87 4.36 -1.65
C ASP A 14 13.52 4.29 -0.15
N TYR A 15 13.00 3.16 0.32
CA TYR A 15 12.50 2.99 1.67
C TYR A 15 13.50 2.21 2.54
N LEU A 16 13.77 2.74 3.73
CA LEU A 16 14.61 2.09 4.73
C LEU A 16 13.75 1.54 5.87
N GLY A 17 13.44 0.25 5.82
CA GLY A 17 12.63 -0.41 6.83
C GLY A 17 12.43 -1.89 6.54
N HIS A 18 11.27 -2.42 6.92
CA HIS A 18 10.97 -3.84 6.75
C HIS A 18 10.71 -4.20 5.27
N PRO A 19 11.27 -5.31 4.74
CA PRO A 19 11.23 -5.62 3.30
C PRO A 19 9.85 -5.91 2.72
N TYR A 20 8.91 -6.37 3.55
CA TYR A 20 7.60 -6.85 3.09
C TYR A 20 6.44 -5.89 3.38
N TYR A 21 6.66 -4.89 4.24
CA TYR A 21 5.61 -3.97 4.64
C TYR A 21 6.19 -2.69 5.24
N VAL A 22 5.40 -1.63 5.23
CA VAL A 22 5.57 -0.47 6.10
C VAL A 22 4.85 -0.74 7.41
N SER A 23 5.52 -0.63 8.55
CA SER A 23 4.86 -0.94 9.83
C SER A 23 3.77 0.06 10.14
N GLY A 24 2.70 -0.39 10.82
CA GLY A 24 1.65 0.52 11.27
C GLY A 24 2.21 1.64 12.15
N ASN A 25 3.22 1.34 12.97
CA ASN A 25 3.93 2.35 13.77
C ASN A 25 4.68 3.38 12.91
N ALA A 26 5.29 2.97 11.79
CA ALA A 26 5.96 3.91 10.89
C ALA A 26 4.97 4.87 10.21
N ILE A 27 3.78 4.38 9.84
CA ILE A 27 2.68 5.18 9.28
C ILE A 27 2.12 6.11 10.36
N TYR A 28 1.81 5.57 11.54
CA TYR A 28 1.32 6.32 12.70
C TYR A 28 2.23 7.52 13.02
N HIS A 29 3.55 7.30 13.10
CA HIS A 29 4.49 8.39 13.37
C HIS A 29 4.63 9.38 12.21
N ALA A 30 4.46 8.93 10.96
CA ALA A 30 4.48 9.85 9.82
C ALA A 30 3.26 10.78 9.86
N LEU A 31 2.07 10.24 10.18
CA LEU A 31 0.85 11.03 10.36
C LEU A 31 0.96 12.02 11.53
N GLY A 32 1.57 11.60 12.64
CA GLY A 32 1.79 12.47 13.80
C GLY A 32 2.69 13.68 13.57
N MET A 33 3.40 13.74 12.44
CA MET A 33 4.14 14.95 12.03
C MET A 33 3.24 16.02 11.41
N GLN A 34 2.07 15.62 10.91
CA GLN A 34 1.10 16.50 10.25
C GLN A 34 -0.15 16.76 11.11
N LEU A 35 -0.48 15.83 12.00
CA LEU A 35 -1.66 15.91 12.86
C LEU A 35 -1.40 16.65 14.17
N GLU A 36 -2.45 17.28 14.69
CA GLU A 36 -2.49 17.71 16.08
C GLU A 36 -2.43 16.51 17.03
N HIS A 37 -1.83 16.71 18.20
CA HIS A 37 -1.50 15.63 19.13
C HIS A 37 -2.74 14.88 19.65
N ASP A 38 -3.83 15.60 19.86
CA ASP A 38 -5.11 15.08 20.34
C ASP A 38 -5.81 14.18 19.31
N VAL A 39 -5.74 14.52 18.02
CA VAL A 39 -6.21 13.65 16.93
C VAL A 39 -5.27 12.44 16.78
N HIS A 40 -3.96 12.69 16.79
CA HIS A 40 -2.95 11.67 16.53
C HIS A 40 -3.03 10.47 17.46
N GLN A 41 -3.25 10.67 18.76
CA GLN A 41 -3.36 9.59 19.75
C GLN A 41 -4.57 8.66 19.54
N HIS A 42 -5.58 9.09 18.78
CA HIS A 42 -6.79 8.31 18.51
C HIS A 42 -6.77 7.63 17.14
N ILE A 43 -5.78 7.92 16.29
CA ILE A 43 -5.60 7.28 14.99
C ILE A 43 -4.77 6.02 15.13
N ASN A 44 -5.23 4.96 14.48
CA ASN A 44 -4.54 3.68 14.37
C ASN A 44 -4.32 3.37 12.88
N ALA A 45 -3.15 2.83 12.56
CA ALA A 45 -2.79 2.42 11.20
C ALA A 45 -2.48 0.94 11.15
N SER A 46 -3.01 0.25 10.14
CA SER A 46 -2.57 -1.10 9.79
C SER A 46 -1.13 -1.09 9.30
N HIS A 47 -0.54 -2.27 9.14
CA HIS A 47 0.62 -2.43 8.26
C HIS A 47 0.25 -1.97 6.85
N GLY A 48 1.13 -1.19 6.24
CA GLY A 48 1.06 -0.82 4.83
C GLY A 48 1.69 -1.90 3.97
N MET A 49 0.93 -2.46 3.05
CA MET A 49 1.41 -3.49 2.14
C MET A 49 1.98 -2.85 0.89
N PHE A 50 3.16 -3.29 0.45
CA PHE A 50 3.70 -2.88 -0.84
C PHE A 50 2.84 -3.48 -1.96
N VAL A 51 2.56 -2.70 -2.99
CA VAL A 51 1.70 -3.09 -4.12
C VAL A 51 2.39 -2.65 -5.42
N PRO A 52 2.63 -3.55 -6.39
CA PRO A 52 3.24 -3.17 -7.66
C PRO A 52 2.20 -2.57 -8.62
N GLY A 53 2.56 -1.50 -9.35
CA GLY A 53 1.73 -0.94 -10.43
C GLY A 53 1.72 -1.82 -11.69
N GLN A 54 1.09 -3.00 -11.63
CA GLN A 54 1.15 -4.02 -12.68
C GLN A 54 -0.23 -4.44 -13.19
N PHE A 55 -0.23 -5.15 -14.32
CA PHE A 55 -1.46 -5.76 -14.83
C PHE A 55 -1.96 -6.84 -13.89
N GLY A 56 -3.26 -6.80 -13.63
CA GLY A 56 -3.92 -7.79 -12.80
C GLY A 56 -5.32 -8.11 -13.28
N THR A 57 -5.89 -9.13 -12.65
CA THR A 57 -7.29 -9.52 -12.73
C THR A 57 -7.87 -9.52 -11.34
N PHE A 58 -9.13 -9.13 -11.21
CA PHE A 58 -9.84 -9.30 -9.94
C PHE A 58 -9.99 -10.80 -9.64
N PRO A 59 -9.71 -11.24 -8.40
CA PRO A 59 -10.08 -12.57 -7.91
C PRO A 59 -11.59 -12.79 -7.97
N GLU A 60 -12.02 -14.05 -8.00
CA GLU A 60 -13.45 -14.41 -8.10
C GLU A 60 -14.26 -13.88 -6.90
N GLU A 61 -13.64 -13.79 -5.73
CA GLU A 61 -14.27 -13.32 -4.49
C GLU A 61 -14.45 -11.80 -4.43
N HIS A 62 -13.85 -11.07 -5.37
CA HIS A 62 -13.96 -9.61 -5.45
C HIS A 62 -15.22 -9.22 -6.24
N SER A 63 -15.90 -8.15 -5.83
CA SER A 63 -17.13 -7.67 -6.50
C SER A 63 -16.92 -7.27 -7.96
N GLN A 64 -15.80 -6.60 -8.23
CA GLN A 64 -15.36 -6.26 -9.58
C GLN A 64 -14.77 -7.46 -10.33
N SER A 65 -14.80 -7.38 -11.66
CA SER A 65 -14.28 -8.43 -12.54
C SER A 65 -13.44 -7.85 -13.69
N GLY A 66 -12.70 -8.73 -14.37
CA GLY A 66 -11.93 -8.39 -15.56
C GLY A 66 -10.48 -8.01 -15.29
N ILE A 67 -9.76 -7.72 -16.38
CA ILE A 67 -8.33 -7.38 -16.38
C ILE A 67 -8.17 -5.87 -16.32
N ARG A 68 -7.35 -5.39 -15.38
CA ARG A 68 -7.05 -3.96 -15.24
C ARG A 68 -5.56 -3.69 -15.51
N PRO A 69 -5.22 -2.81 -16.45
CA PRO A 69 -3.85 -2.31 -16.57
C PRO A 69 -3.49 -1.49 -15.32
N TYR A 70 -2.27 -1.66 -14.82
CA TYR A 70 -1.78 -0.94 -13.63
C TYR A 70 -2.72 -1.06 -12.41
N MET A 71 -3.26 -2.25 -12.19
CA MET A 71 -4.26 -2.53 -11.16
C MET A 71 -3.82 -2.05 -9.77
N GLY A 72 -2.55 -2.24 -9.42
CA GLY A 72 -2.00 -1.84 -8.13
C GLY A 72 -1.66 -0.36 -7.97
N SER A 73 -1.93 0.51 -8.96
CA SER A 73 -1.62 1.95 -8.88
C SER A 73 -2.77 2.84 -8.44
N ALA A 74 -3.94 2.27 -8.16
CA ALA A 74 -5.14 3.00 -7.73
C ALA A 74 -6.03 2.08 -6.89
N LEU A 75 -6.88 2.65 -6.04
CA LEU A 75 -7.84 1.85 -5.30
C LEU A 75 -8.99 1.43 -6.23
N PRO A 76 -9.39 0.16 -6.20
CA PRO A 76 -10.63 -0.27 -6.83
C PRO A 76 -11.82 0.16 -5.96
N ASP A 77 -12.98 0.37 -6.60
CA ASP A 77 -14.26 0.44 -5.91
C ASP A 77 -14.48 -0.76 -4.98
N VAL A 78 -15.08 -0.46 -3.84
CA VAL A 78 -15.35 -1.39 -2.74
C VAL A 78 -16.84 -1.41 -2.49
N GLU A 79 -17.47 -2.53 -2.82
CA GLU A 79 -18.89 -2.81 -2.62
C GLU A 79 -19.12 -3.78 -1.45
N SER A 80 -18.13 -4.64 -1.17
CA SER A 80 -18.16 -5.65 -0.12
C SER A 80 -16.97 -5.52 0.84
N TYR A 81 -17.06 -6.17 2.01
CA TYR A 81 -15.95 -6.20 2.96
C TYR A 81 -14.72 -6.95 2.42
N THR A 82 -14.93 -7.95 1.55
CA THR A 82 -13.84 -8.71 0.93
C THR A 82 -13.01 -7.82 -0.01
N ASP A 83 -13.66 -6.91 -0.73
CA ASP A 83 -13.01 -6.03 -1.71
C ASP A 83 -11.92 -5.16 -1.07
N LEU A 84 -12.12 -4.76 0.19
CA LEU A 84 -11.12 -3.99 0.93
C LEU A 84 -9.75 -4.65 0.92
N PHE A 85 -9.70 -5.99 0.96
CA PHE A 85 -8.48 -6.74 1.20
C PHE A 85 -7.75 -7.20 -0.07
N LEU A 86 -8.17 -6.73 -1.24
CA LEU A 86 -7.55 -7.08 -2.52
C LEU A 86 -6.02 -6.95 -2.50
N PHE A 87 -5.50 -5.87 -1.91
CA PHE A 87 -4.07 -5.56 -1.82
C PHE A 87 -3.42 -5.96 -0.49
N ARG A 88 -4.13 -6.68 0.38
CA ARG A 88 -3.62 -7.07 1.70
C ARG A 88 -2.56 -8.17 1.63
N HIS A 89 -2.63 -9.01 0.60
CA HIS A 89 -1.80 -10.20 0.52
C HIS A 89 -0.49 -9.93 -0.26
N PRO A 90 0.69 -10.28 0.32
CA PRO A 90 1.99 -10.02 -0.29
C PRO A 90 2.33 -10.93 -1.47
N ASP A 91 1.58 -12.01 -1.69
CA ASP A 91 1.67 -12.87 -2.88
C ASP A 91 0.90 -12.31 -4.09
N HIS A 92 0.15 -11.23 -3.88
CA HIS A 92 -0.56 -10.45 -4.89
C HIS A 92 -1.40 -11.32 -5.82
N PRO A 93 -2.41 -12.06 -5.31
CA PRO A 93 -3.15 -13.08 -6.07
C PRO A 93 -3.80 -12.51 -7.34
N TRP A 94 -4.08 -11.21 -7.34
CA TRP A 94 -4.61 -10.44 -8.46
C TRP A 94 -3.63 -10.22 -9.62
N LEU A 95 -2.30 -10.39 -9.45
CA LEU A 95 -1.36 -10.30 -10.58
C LEU A 95 -1.68 -11.35 -11.64
N LEU A 96 -1.49 -11.02 -12.92
CA LEU A 96 -1.60 -12.04 -13.97
C LEU A 96 -0.47 -13.06 -13.88
N ASP A 97 -0.75 -14.33 -14.19
CA ASP A 97 0.26 -15.41 -14.17
C ASP A 97 1.39 -15.22 -15.18
N SER A 98 1.15 -14.38 -16.21
CA SER A 98 2.19 -13.96 -17.15
C SER A 98 3.22 -12.99 -16.55
N ARG A 99 3.05 -12.56 -15.30
CA ARG A 99 3.96 -11.63 -14.61
C ARG A 99 4.91 -12.41 -13.72
N PRO A 100 6.20 -12.03 -13.67
CA PRO A 100 7.17 -12.69 -12.81
C PRO A 100 6.91 -12.29 -11.35
N ARG A 101 6.02 -13.03 -10.66
CA ARG A 101 5.65 -12.77 -9.26
C ARG A 101 6.87 -12.73 -8.35
N ASP A 102 7.83 -13.65 -8.53
CA ASP A 102 9.04 -13.68 -7.72
C ASP A 102 9.87 -12.39 -7.83
N ALA A 103 9.92 -11.79 -9.03
CA ALA A 103 10.57 -10.50 -9.27
C ALA A 103 9.72 -9.30 -8.81
N LEU A 104 8.43 -9.51 -8.58
CA LEU A 104 7.46 -8.51 -8.11
C LEU A 104 7.07 -8.69 -6.63
N ASN A 105 7.69 -9.63 -5.92
CA ASN A 105 7.54 -9.84 -4.47
C ASN A 105 8.83 -9.50 -3.70
N ALA A 106 9.93 -9.26 -4.44
CA ALA A 106 11.20 -8.82 -3.90
C ALA A 106 11.53 -7.44 -4.45
N HIS A 107 11.66 -6.45 -3.58
CA HIS A 107 12.15 -5.13 -3.97
C HIS A 107 13.61 -5.21 -4.40
N ASP A 108 13.97 -4.43 -5.42
CA ASP A 108 15.37 -4.17 -5.72
C ASP A 108 16.02 -3.48 -4.50
N ILE A 109 17.25 -3.85 -4.17
CA ILE A 109 18.02 -3.21 -3.09
C ILE A 109 19.00 -2.22 -3.71
N ARG A 110 18.90 -0.96 -3.32
CA ARG A 110 19.82 0.12 -3.71
C ARG A 110 20.65 0.52 -2.52
N ILE A 111 21.98 0.53 -2.68
CA ILE A 111 22.90 0.95 -1.62
C ILE A 111 23.16 2.44 -1.77
N GLN A 112 22.68 3.24 -0.82
CA GLN A 112 22.91 4.68 -0.77
C GLN A 112 23.64 5.03 0.53
N SER A 113 24.82 5.66 0.43
CA SER A 113 25.65 6.00 1.60
C SER A 113 25.91 4.81 2.55
N GLY A 114 26.13 3.62 1.98
CA GLY A 114 26.37 2.38 2.73
C GLY A 114 25.11 1.75 3.35
N MET A 115 23.93 2.31 3.11
CA MET A 115 22.66 1.78 3.62
C MET A 115 21.92 1.02 2.51
N PRO A 116 21.57 -0.26 2.71
CA PRO A 116 20.69 -0.97 1.80
C PRO A 116 19.25 -0.49 1.99
N ALA A 117 18.73 0.21 0.99
CA ALA A 117 17.34 0.66 0.95
C ALA A 117 16.56 -0.10 -0.13
N LEU A 118 15.27 -0.31 0.10
CA LEU A 118 14.37 -0.90 -0.87
C LEU A 118 14.04 0.14 -1.94
N ALA A 119 14.21 -0.20 -3.20
CA ALA A 119 13.93 0.70 -4.30
C ALA A 119 12.43 1.02 -4.36
N HIS A 120 12.12 2.29 -4.66
CA HIS A 120 10.75 2.76 -4.91
C HIS A 120 10.18 2.30 -6.26
N GLU A 121 11.01 1.71 -7.10
CA GLU A 121 10.65 1.12 -8.38
C GLU A 121 11.52 -0.12 -8.64
N THR A 122 11.00 -1.06 -9.42
CA THR A 122 11.75 -2.23 -9.91
C THR A 122 11.90 -2.12 -11.42
N ILE A 123 13.13 -2.27 -11.93
CA ILE A 123 13.43 -2.21 -13.37
C ILE A 123 13.81 -3.62 -13.86
N MET A 124 12.96 -4.21 -14.69
CA MET A 124 13.21 -5.53 -15.27
C MET A 124 13.62 -5.43 -16.73
N GLY A 125 14.62 -6.21 -17.13
CA GLY A 125 14.94 -6.44 -18.53
C GLY A 125 13.80 -7.18 -19.24
N ARG A 126 13.65 -6.93 -20.53
CA ARG A 126 12.74 -7.68 -21.41
C ARG A 126 13.53 -8.38 -22.51
N PRO A 127 13.00 -9.47 -23.08
CA PRO A 127 13.65 -10.14 -24.22
C PRO A 127 13.86 -9.19 -25.40
N ASP A 128 14.89 -9.46 -26.21
CA ASP A 128 15.40 -8.55 -27.25
C ASP A 128 14.39 -8.28 -28.39
N ASP A 129 13.42 -9.18 -28.59
CA ASP A 129 12.35 -9.07 -29.58
C ASP A 129 11.20 -8.13 -29.14
N HIS A 130 11.19 -7.68 -27.87
CA HIS A 130 10.21 -6.70 -27.40
C HIS A 130 10.59 -5.26 -27.79
N ARG A 131 9.58 -4.45 -28.15
CA ARG A 131 9.74 -3.02 -28.48
C ARG A 131 10.47 -2.19 -27.41
N LYS A 132 10.36 -2.57 -26.13
CA LYS A 132 11.05 -1.93 -25.01
C LYS A 132 11.97 -2.97 -24.37
N GLN A 133 13.24 -2.61 -24.20
CA GLN A 133 14.26 -3.46 -23.56
C GLN A 133 14.09 -3.55 -22.03
N GLN A 134 13.32 -2.64 -21.43
CA GLN A 134 13.10 -2.60 -19.99
C GLN A 134 11.64 -2.29 -19.64
N GLN A 135 11.22 -2.76 -18.47
CA GLN A 135 9.97 -2.42 -17.82
C GLN A 135 10.23 -1.91 -16.41
N THR A 136 9.86 -0.66 -16.17
CA THR A 136 9.80 -0.07 -14.83
C THR A 136 8.45 -0.37 -14.19
N THR A 137 8.48 -0.82 -12.94
CA THR A 137 7.31 -1.03 -12.09
C THR A 137 7.42 -0.09 -10.90
N ARG A 138 6.44 0.79 -10.71
CA ARG A 138 6.39 1.64 -9.52
C ARG A 138 5.75 0.87 -8.36
N TRP A 139 6.19 1.19 -7.16
CA TRP A 139 5.67 0.61 -5.93
C TRP A 139 4.75 1.58 -5.21
N TYR A 140 3.70 1.01 -4.65
CA TYR A 140 2.70 1.70 -3.86
C TYR A 140 2.61 1.07 -2.48
N VAL A 141 2.02 1.78 -1.52
CA VAL A 141 1.75 1.32 -0.17
C VAL A 141 0.27 1.47 0.09
N THR A 142 -0.43 0.35 0.34
CA THR A 142 -1.84 0.37 0.75
C THR A 142 -1.95 0.09 2.24
N ALA A 143 -2.63 0.97 2.97
CA ALA A 143 -2.94 0.75 4.38
C ALA A 143 -4.39 1.11 4.71
N TYR A 144 -4.79 0.78 5.93
CA TYR A 144 -6.11 1.07 6.47
C TYR A 144 -5.94 1.85 7.77
N LEU A 145 -6.66 2.97 7.88
CA LEU A 145 -6.74 3.78 9.08
C LEU A 145 -8.08 3.54 9.75
N HIS A 146 -8.05 3.45 11.08
CA HIS A 146 -9.25 3.49 11.92
C HIS A 146 -8.99 4.40 13.13
N ALA A 147 -10.05 4.88 13.73
CA ALA A 147 -9.98 5.74 14.90
C ALA A 147 -10.87 5.20 16.01
N ASP A 148 -10.51 5.51 17.27
CA ASP A 148 -11.36 5.19 18.42
C ASP A 148 -12.70 5.93 18.33
N ASP A 149 -12.64 7.21 17.95
CA ASP A 149 -13.78 8.01 17.52
C ASP A 149 -13.85 8.02 15.98
N PRO A 150 -14.86 7.37 15.37
CA PRO A 150 -15.03 7.33 13.92
C PRO A 150 -15.11 8.72 13.26
N ASP A 151 -15.51 9.76 13.98
CA ASP A 151 -15.67 11.12 13.44
C ASP A 151 -14.34 11.86 13.22
N LEU A 152 -13.23 11.30 13.69
CA LEU A 152 -11.88 11.75 13.35
C LEU A 152 -11.42 11.34 11.94
N LEU A 153 -12.19 10.48 11.26
CA LEU A 153 -11.94 10.08 9.87
C LEU A 153 -13.02 10.63 8.93
N PRO A 154 -12.70 10.94 7.66
CA PRO A 154 -11.38 10.81 7.03
C PRO A 154 -10.39 11.88 7.47
N LEU A 155 -9.11 11.50 7.48
CA LEU A 155 -8.02 12.47 7.37
C LEU A 155 -8.03 13.10 5.98
N GLY A 156 -7.79 14.41 5.92
CA GLY A 156 -7.69 15.16 4.67
C GLY A 156 -6.47 14.77 3.84
N GLU A 157 -6.52 15.03 2.54
CA GLU A 157 -5.40 14.76 1.63
C GLU A 157 -4.14 15.55 1.99
N ASP A 158 -4.30 16.75 2.55
CA ASP A 158 -3.23 17.60 3.05
C ASP A 158 -2.42 16.96 4.19
N VAL A 159 -3.05 16.09 4.97
CA VAL A 159 -2.40 15.30 6.03
C VAL A 159 -1.77 14.03 5.46
N LEU A 160 -2.38 13.45 4.42
CA LEU A 160 -2.00 12.15 3.87
C LEU A 160 -0.93 12.25 2.78
N ASP A 161 -0.78 13.38 2.11
CA ASP A 161 0.21 13.60 1.06
C ASP A 161 1.57 14.05 1.62
N GLY A 162 2.65 13.78 0.88
CA GLY A 162 4.01 14.21 1.24
C GLY A 162 4.57 13.58 2.53
N LEU A 163 4.04 12.42 2.94
CA LEU A 163 4.50 11.70 4.12
C LEU A 163 5.87 11.03 3.91
N GLN A 164 6.49 10.63 5.01
CA GLN A 164 7.77 9.93 4.97
C GLN A 164 7.83 8.74 5.92
N PHE A 165 7.95 7.54 5.35
CA PHE A 165 7.94 6.28 6.08
C PHE A 165 9.34 5.76 6.40
N GLY A 166 9.44 4.98 7.48
CA GLY A 166 10.67 4.25 7.83
C GLY A 166 11.73 5.10 8.53
N GLY A 167 12.98 4.62 8.47
CA GLY A 167 14.13 5.25 9.11
C GLY A 167 14.85 6.27 8.22
N LYS A 168 15.76 7.05 8.81
CA LYS A 168 16.62 8.02 8.10
C LYS A 168 15.86 9.02 7.20
N ARG A 169 14.67 9.43 7.65
CA ARG A 169 13.81 10.45 7.03
C ARG A 169 14.55 11.74 6.65
N ASN A 170 15.45 12.18 7.53
CA ASN A 170 16.31 13.35 7.31
C ASN A 170 17.30 13.22 6.12
N TYR A 171 17.41 12.05 5.51
CA TYR A 171 18.20 11.79 4.31
C TYR A 171 17.33 11.51 3.06
N GLY A 172 16.01 11.75 3.12
CA GLY A 172 15.11 11.62 1.98
C GLY A 172 14.54 10.21 1.74
N PHE A 173 14.83 9.22 2.59
CA PHE A 173 14.28 7.87 2.43
C PHE A 173 12.78 7.80 2.74
N GLY A 174 12.05 6.96 2.01
CA GLY A 174 10.66 6.61 2.27
C GLY A 174 9.66 7.72 2.00
N GLU A 175 10.02 8.71 1.19
CA GLU A 175 9.10 9.75 0.72
C GLU A 175 7.97 9.12 -0.10
N VAL A 176 6.74 9.54 0.20
CA VAL A 176 5.55 9.10 -0.51
C VAL A 176 4.66 10.26 -0.92
N SER A 177 3.89 10.06 -1.98
CA SER A 177 2.78 10.93 -2.36
C SER A 177 1.48 10.16 -2.30
N LEU A 178 0.40 10.81 -1.84
CA LEU A 178 -0.93 10.26 -1.89
C LEU A 178 -1.34 10.01 -3.35
N LYS A 179 -1.90 8.83 -3.62
CA LYS A 179 -2.49 8.50 -4.92
C LYS A 179 -3.98 8.40 -4.87
N ASP A 180 -4.50 7.80 -3.79
CA ASP A 180 -5.91 7.53 -3.68
C ASP A 180 -6.28 7.31 -2.21
N THR A 181 -7.52 7.64 -1.87
CA THR A 181 -8.08 7.39 -0.55
C THR A 181 -9.59 7.20 -0.66
N GLN A 182 -10.12 6.24 0.08
CA GLN A 182 -11.56 6.04 0.15
C GLN A 182 -12.01 5.64 1.54
N VAL A 183 -13.20 6.09 1.94
CA VAL A 183 -13.81 5.79 3.24
C VAL A 183 -14.92 4.77 3.06
N ARG A 184 -14.97 3.79 3.96
CA ARG A 184 -16.05 2.81 4.04
C ARG A 184 -16.56 2.66 5.46
N TYR A 185 -17.86 2.39 5.57
CA TYR A 185 -18.56 2.22 6.83
C TYR A 185 -19.01 0.79 6.96
N PHE A 186 -18.70 0.16 8.08
CA PHE A 186 -19.12 -1.20 8.38
C PHE A 186 -19.96 -1.23 9.65
N PRO A 187 -20.97 -2.11 9.72
CA PRO A 187 -21.67 -2.38 10.97
C PRO A 187 -20.66 -2.85 12.03
N THR A 188 -20.70 -2.27 13.22
CA THR A 188 -19.93 -2.75 14.36
C THR A 188 -20.41 -4.15 14.74
N GLY A 189 -19.58 -5.18 14.55
CA GLY A 189 -19.90 -6.56 14.97
C GLY A 189 -19.76 -7.68 13.92
N VAL A 190 -19.13 -7.46 12.76
CA VAL A 190 -18.74 -8.59 11.90
C VAL A 190 -17.54 -9.27 12.56
N SER A 191 -17.82 -10.27 13.41
CA SER A 191 -16.82 -11.24 13.84
C SER A 191 -16.17 -11.82 12.59
N SER A 192 -14.84 -11.78 12.52
CA SER A 192 -14.08 -12.52 11.51
C SER A 192 -14.42 -14.00 11.62
N GLY A 193 -15.39 -14.45 10.83
CA GLY A 193 -15.70 -15.85 10.59
C GLY A 193 -14.66 -16.52 9.69
N ALA A 194 -13.38 -16.19 9.88
CA ALA A 194 -12.27 -16.92 9.29
C ALA A 194 -11.57 -17.64 10.43
N LYS A 195 -12.05 -18.86 10.74
CA LYS A 195 -11.19 -19.85 11.37
C LYS A 195 -10.05 -20.11 10.38
N ALA A 196 -8.91 -19.48 10.60
CA ALA A 196 -7.66 -19.93 10.04
C ALA A 196 -7.39 -21.31 10.66
N SER A 197 -7.72 -22.36 9.90
CA SER A 197 -7.20 -23.70 10.16
C SER A 197 -5.77 -23.71 9.62
N LEU A 198 -4.84 -24.05 10.51
CA LEU A 198 -3.44 -24.39 10.20
C LEU A 198 -3.35 -25.53 9.19
#